data_AF-A0A3B4GME1-F1
#
_entry.id   AF-A0A3B4GME1-F1
#
_cell.length_a   1.000
_cell.length_b   1.000
_cell.length_c   1.000
_cell.angle_alpha   90.00
_cell.angle_beta   90.00
_cell.angle_gamma   90.00
#
_symmetry.space_group_name_H-M   'P 1'
#
loop_
_entity.id
_entity.type
_entity.pdbx_description
1 polymer ?
#
loop_
_entity_poly.entity_id
_entity_poly.type
_entity_poly.pdbx_seq_one_letter_code
_entity_poly.pdbx_strand_id
1 'polypeptide(L)'
;MPFFDRLKDIFSRNSDDDTVKVSHIDKPIYYGTVTPYPNFNASDDTAILRRAIESKGVNEDAIIAVLVKRSNEQRQRIKEVYETENGKKLTDNLKAALTGNLEDICLALLMTPAQNDAYQLMKATKGLGTDEEVLTEILATRTNQEIQEIKKAFKQGVYKKELEEVIKSETSGNYTKILLELLSGGRDESTRVDNDLVSKDAKVKSHKQNLKLFYFMLSTNYVRIYFENSSLTVPICGIWPNIMCVNIM
;
A
#
# COMPACT_ATOMS: atom_id res chain seq x y z
N MET A 1 9.61 39.64 5.20
CA MET A 1 8.17 39.94 5.27
C MET A 1 7.46 38.87 6.10
N PRO A 2 6.56 39.26 7.03
CA PRO A 2 5.75 38.32 7.80
C PRO A 2 4.82 37.50 6.90
N PHE A 3 4.56 36.25 7.27
CA PHE A 3 3.72 35.29 6.53
C PHE A 3 2.35 35.85 6.13
N PHE A 4 1.75 36.68 6.98
CA PHE A 4 0.40 37.23 6.78
C PHE A 4 0.31 38.33 5.72
N ASP A 5 1.41 39.02 5.37
CA ASP A 5 1.36 40.05 4.33
C ASP A 5 1.28 39.44 2.93
N ARG A 6 1.80 38.22 2.74
CA ARG A 6 1.63 37.45 1.49
C ARG A 6 0.20 36.98 1.25
N LEU A 7 -0.61 36.85 2.30
CA LEU A 7 -2.02 36.46 2.18
C LEU A 7 -2.88 37.59 1.60
N LYS A 8 -2.57 38.85 1.89
CA LYS A 8 -3.35 40.00 1.40
C LYS A 8 -3.24 40.19 -0.11
N ASP A 9 -2.09 39.85 -0.70
CA ASP A 9 -1.89 39.87 -2.15
C ASP A 9 -2.70 38.79 -2.88
N ILE A 10 -3.05 37.69 -2.21
CA ILE A 10 -3.85 36.61 -2.79
C ILE A 10 -5.33 37.03 -2.90
N PHE A 11 -5.86 37.71 -1.88
CA PHE A 11 -7.25 38.16 -1.86
C PHE A 11 -7.53 39.43 -2.69
N SER A 12 -6.49 40.09 -3.21
CA SER A 12 -6.62 41.33 -3.99
C SER A 12 -6.58 41.10 -5.52
N ARG A 13 -6.52 39.85 -5.98
CA ARG A 13 -6.50 39.55 -7.42
C ARG A 13 -7.93 39.58 -7.97
N ASN A 14 -8.21 40.62 -8.77
CA ASN A 14 -9.39 40.68 -9.61
C ASN A 14 -9.39 39.50 -10.58
N SER A 15 -10.54 38.82 -10.63
CA SER A 15 -10.93 37.81 -11.61
C SER A 15 -10.66 38.31 -13.02
N ASP A 16 -9.89 37.56 -13.81
CA ASP A 16 -10.08 37.40 -15.26
C ASP A 16 -9.10 36.39 -15.91
N ASP A 17 -8.12 35.82 -15.17
CA ASP A 17 -7.34 34.66 -15.66
C ASP A 17 -6.71 33.88 -14.48
N ASP A 18 -7.50 32.96 -13.91
CA ASP A 18 -7.11 32.18 -12.71
C ASP A 18 -6.32 30.90 -13.05
N THR A 19 -5.74 30.82 -14.25
CA THR A 19 -4.92 29.66 -14.60
C THR A 19 -3.53 29.74 -13.95
N VAL A 20 -3.41 29.09 -12.78
CA VAL A 20 -2.10 28.86 -12.16
C VAL A 20 -1.29 27.93 -13.07
N LYS A 21 -0.30 28.48 -13.79
CA LYS A 21 0.68 27.69 -14.52
C LYS A 21 1.54 26.90 -13.52
N VAL A 22 1.17 25.64 -13.29
CA VAL A 22 1.97 24.71 -12.52
C VAL A 22 3.27 24.49 -13.28
N SER A 23 4.40 24.93 -12.72
CA SER A 23 5.72 24.63 -13.26
C SER A 23 5.87 23.12 -13.32
N HIS A 24 5.97 22.55 -14.53
CA HIS A 24 6.24 21.14 -14.72
C HIS A 24 7.63 20.84 -14.15
N ILE A 25 7.67 20.35 -12.92
CA ILE A 25 8.81 19.60 -12.42
C ILE A 25 8.65 18.21 -13.03
N ASP A 26 9.57 17.83 -13.91
CA ASP A 26 9.57 16.49 -14.50
C ASP A 26 9.62 15.46 -13.37
N LYS A 27 8.56 14.67 -13.28
CA LYS A 27 8.45 13.61 -12.29
C LYS A 27 9.57 12.59 -12.53
N PRO A 28 10.34 12.17 -11.51
CA PRO A 28 11.32 11.11 -11.70
C PRO A 28 10.63 9.85 -12.25
N ILE A 29 11.33 9.15 -13.14
CA ILE A 29 10.84 7.94 -13.82
C ILE A 29 10.48 6.84 -12.80
N TYR A 30 11.11 6.87 -11.61
CA TYR A 30 10.87 5.91 -10.54
C TYR A 30 10.86 6.61 -9.17
N TYR A 31 9.84 6.31 -8.36
CA TYR A 31 9.67 6.83 -7.00
C TYR A 31 9.94 5.78 -5.91
N GLY A 32 10.07 4.51 -6.27
CA GLY A 32 10.32 3.42 -5.32
C GLY A 32 11.78 3.35 -4.86
N THR A 33 12.03 2.55 -3.82
CA THR A 33 13.39 2.32 -3.29
C THR A 33 14.10 1.14 -3.96
N VAL A 34 13.35 0.20 -4.55
CA VAL A 34 13.90 -1.02 -5.16
C VAL A 34 13.74 -0.98 -6.68
N THR A 35 14.77 -0.52 -7.37
CA THR A 35 14.79 -0.49 -8.84
C THR A 35 15.12 -1.87 -9.44
N PRO A 36 14.78 -2.13 -10.72
CA PRO A 36 15.22 -3.33 -11.43
C PRO A 36 16.74 -3.51 -11.36
N TYR A 37 17.18 -4.71 -11.02
CA TYR A 37 18.61 -5.02 -10.94
C TYR A 37 19.23 -5.09 -12.34
N PRO A 38 20.38 -4.42 -12.57
CA PRO A 38 21.03 -4.42 -13.88
C PRO A 38 21.61 -5.80 -14.22
N ASN A 39 21.59 -6.17 -15.51
CA ASN A 39 22.12 -7.44 -16.02
C ASN A 39 21.55 -8.68 -15.30
N PHE A 40 20.25 -8.65 -15.00
CA PHE A 40 19.56 -9.71 -14.28
C PHE A 40 19.58 -11.06 -15.02
N ASN A 41 19.92 -12.13 -14.29
CA ASN A 41 19.82 -13.52 -14.74
C ASN A 41 19.09 -14.34 -13.67
N ALA A 42 17.90 -14.82 -14.02
CA ALA A 42 17.05 -15.59 -13.11
C ALA A 42 17.65 -16.94 -12.71
N SER A 43 18.39 -17.62 -13.59
CA SER A 43 19.01 -18.91 -13.30
C SER A 43 20.19 -18.76 -12.33
N ASP A 44 20.97 -17.67 -12.44
CA ASP A 44 22.05 -17.39 -11.50
C ASP A 44 21.51 -17.12 -10.09
N ASP A 45 20.48 -16.27 -9.98
CA ASP A 45 19.81 -15.97 -8.70
C ASP A 45 19.14 -17.23 -8.12
N THR A 46 18.52 -18.07 -8.96
CA THR A 46 17.95 -19.37 -8.58
C THR A 46 19.01 -20.30 -7.99
N ALA A 47 20.17 -20.38 -8.64
CA ALA A 47 21.28 -21.20 -8.14
C ALA A 47 21.82 -20.70 -6.80
N ILE A 48 21.90 -19.37 -6.59
CA ILE A 48 22.30 -18.76 -5.33
C ILE A 48 21.28 -19.11 -4.23
N LEU A 49 19.98 -18.88 -4.49
CA LEU A 49 18.91 -19.17 -3.53
C LEU A 49 18.87 -20.64 -3.15
N ARG A 50 19.01 -21.56 -4.12
CA ARG A 50 19.05 -23.00 -3.85
C ARG A 50 20.20 -23.37 -2.91
N ARG A 51 21.43 -22.92 -3.23
CA ARG A 51 22.60 -23.20 -2.38
C ARG A 51 22.42 -22.61 -0.97
N ALA A 52 21.82 -21.43 -0.87
CA ALA A 52 21.56 -20.78 0.40
C ALA A 52 20.57 -21.59 1.26
N ILE A 53 19.48 -22.07 0.67
CA ILE A 53 18.46 -22.90 1.34
C ILE A 53 19.01 -24.27 1.73
N GLU A 54 19.81 -24.91 0.87
CA GLU A 54 20.34 -26.27 1.11
C GLU A 54 21.58 -26.30 2.02
N SER A 55 22.19 -25.14 2.31
CA SER A 55 23.37 -25.05 3.17
C SER A 55 23.07 -25.50 4.60
N LYS A 56 24.06 -26.15 5.25
CA LYS A 56 23.95 -26.52 6.68
C LYS A 56 23.81 -25.24 7.51
N GLY A 57 22.59 -24.98 7.99
CA GLY A 57 22.26 -23.81 8.80
C GLY A 57 21.58 -22.66 8.07
N VAL A 58 21.18 -22.83 6.79
CA VAL A 58 20.48 -21.84 5.94
C VAL A 58 21.20 -20.48 5.85
N ASN A 59 21.67 -20.12 4.66
CA ASN A 59 22.34 -18.83 4.47
C ASN A 59 21.31 -17.70 4.26
N GLU A 60 20.80 -17.17 5.36
CA GLU A 60 19.81 -16.09 5.39
C GLU A 60 20.31 -14.81 4.67
N ASP A 61 21.57 -14.44 4.87
CA ASP A 61 22.17 -13.25 4.25
C ASP A 61 22.15 -13.33 2.72
N ALA A 62 22.45 -14.51 2.15
CA ALA A 62 22.39 -14.71 0.71
C ALA A 62 20.96 -14.63 0.17
N ILE A 63 19.97 -15.15 0.91
CA ILE A 63 18.55 -15.06 0.55
C ILE A 63 18.11 -13.58 0.55
N ILE A 64 18.41 -12.86 1.63
CA ILE A 64 18.07 -11.44 1.78
C ILE A 64 18.73 -10.63 0.65
N ALA A 65 20.02 -10.83 0.42
CA ALA A 65 20.80 -10.08 -0.57
C ALA A 65 20.25 -10.21 -2.00
N VAL A 66 19.71 -11.38 -2.36
CA VAL A 66 19.01 -11.57 -3.64
C VAL A 66 17.66 -10.87 -3.59
N LEU A 67 16.77 -11.23 -2.65
CA LEU A 67 15.38 -10.77 -2.69
C LEU A 67 15.25 -9.25 -2.59
N VAL A 68 15.95 -8.59 -1.67
CA VAL A 68 15.77 -7.13 -1.45
C VAL A 68 16.33 -6.27 -2.58
N LYS A 69 17.20 -6.82 -3.43
CA LYS A 69 17.84 -6.09 -4.55
C LYS A 69 17.19 -6.37 -5.91
N ARG A 70 16.21 -7.27 -5.99
CA ARG A 70 15.45 -7.56 -7.22
C ARG A 70 14.09 -6.88 -7.17
N SER A 71 13.63 -6.35 -8.31
CA SER A 71 12.27 -5.82 -8.45
C SER A 71 11.23 -6.95 -8.33
N ASN A 72 9.96 -6.62 -8.08
CA ASN A 72 8.91 -7.64 -7.99
C ASN A 72 8.84 -8.50 -9.25
N GLU A 73 8.88 -7.88 -10.43
CA GLU A 73 8.90 -8.57 -11.73
C GLU A 73 10.05 -9.59 -11.84
N GLN A 74 11.26 -9.19 -11.44
CA GLN A 74 12.43 -10.08 -11.44
C GLN A 74 12.25 -11.24 -10.46
N ARG A 75 11.66 -10.99 -9.28
CA ARG A 75 11.33 -12.05 -8.31
C ARG A 75 10.30 -13.03 -8.85
N GLN A 76 9.30 -12.55 -9.60
CA GLN A 76 8.35 -13.46 -10.27
C GLN A 76 9.08 -14.36 -11.28
N ARG A 77 10.03 -13.80 -12.05
CA ARG A 77 10.83 -14.61 -12.96
C ARG A 77 11.72 -15.62 -12.25
N ILE A 78 12.32 -15.25 -11.12
CA ILE A 78 13.08 -16.20 -10.27
C ILE A 78 12.17 -17.34 -9.81
N LYS A 79 10.94 -17.07 -9.37
CA LYS A 79 10.00 -18.12 -8.94
C LYS A 79 9.72 -19.13 -10.04
N GLU A 80 9.46 -18.65 -11.26
CA GLU A 80 9.20 -19.51 -12.43
C GLU A 80 10.39 -20.40 -12.76
N VAL A 81 11.59 -19.82 -12.81
CA VAL A 81 12.83 -20.56 -13.12
C VAL A 81 13.16 -21.56 -12.03
N TYR A 82 13.05 -21.16 -10.77
CA TYR A 82 13.27 -22.05 -9.62
C TYR A 82 12.34 -23.27 -9.64
N GLU A 83 11.04 -23.06 -9.89
CA GLU A 83 10.07 -24.16 -9.97
C GLU A 83 10.35 -25.10 -11.16
N THR A 84 10.79 -24.54 -12.29
CA THR A 84 11.17 -25.31 -13.49
C THR A 84 12.43 -26.15 -13.27
N GLU A 85 13.47 -25.59 -12.64
CA GLU A 85 14.75 -26.26 -12.43
C GLU A 85 14.71 -27.27 -11.26
N ASN A 86 13.96 -26.99 -10.20
CA ASN A 86 13.98 -27.80 -8.97
C ASN A 86 12.74 -28.69 -8.79
N GLY A 87 11.68 -28.48 -9.58
CA GLY A 87 10.41 -29.22 -9.46
C GLY A 87 9.64 -28.94 -8.16
N LYS A 88 10.03 -27.90 -7.40
CA LYS A 88 9.39 -27.45 -6.17
C LYS A 88 9.29 -25.93 -6.16
N LYS A 89 8.24 -25.41 -5.53
CA LYS A 89 8.04 -23.96 -5.40
C LYS A 89 9.08 -23.34 -4.46
N LEU A 90 9.61 -22.19 -4.86
CA LEU A 90 10.54 -21.42 -4.04
C LEU A 90 9.91 -21.03 -2.68
N THR A 91 8.64 -20.65 -2.68
CA THR A 91 7.91 -20.28 -1.46
C THR A 91 7.85 -21.42 -0.44
N ASP A 92 7.66 -22.65 -0.90
CA ASP A 92 7.52 -23.81 0.00
C ASP A 92 8.88 -24.18 0.60
N ASN A 93 9.95 -24.08 -0.19
CA ASN A 93 11.30 -24.30 0.30
C ASN A 93 11.75 -23.21 1.29
N LEU A 94 11.43 -21.94 1.04
CA LEU A 94 11.72 -20.86 1.98
C LEU A 94 10.94 -21.01 3.27
N LYS A 95 9.66 -21.42 3.20
CA LYS A 95 8.83 -21.70 4.37
C LYS A 95 9.36 -22.84 5.24
N ALA A 96 10.00 -23.84 4.62
CA ALA A 96 10.63 -24.94 5.36
C ALA A 96 11.99 -24.57 5.95
N ALA A 97 12.67 -23.56 5.39
CA ALA A 97 14.04 -23.19 5.75
C ALA A 97 14.12 -22.01 6.73
N LEU A 98 13.20 -21.05 6.62
CA LEU A 98 13.15 -19.84 7.44
C LEU A 98 12.07 -19.96 8.51
N THR A 99 12.17 -19.13 9.56
CA THR A 99 11.15 -19.05 10.60
C THR A 99 10.92 -17.60 11.04
N GLY A 100 9.74 -17.32 11.60
CA GLY A 100 9.41 -16.03 12.22
C GLY A 100 9.34 -14.88 11.21
N ASN A 101 9.75 -13.68 11.64
CA ASN A 101 9.58 -12.47 10.84
C ASN A 101 10.34 -12.49 9.50
N LEU A 102 11.49 -13.19 9.45
CA LEU A 102 12.25 -13.29 8.22
C LEU A 102 11.52 -14.13 7.17
N GLU A 103 10.90 -15.23 7.59
CA GLU A 103 10.02 -16.04 6.73
C GLU A 103 8.90 -15.18 6.15
N ASP A 104 8.17 -14.46 7.01
CA ASP A 104 7.04 -13.62 6.61
C ASP A 104 7.45 -12.55 5.59
N ILE A 105 8.57 -11.86 5.83
CA ILE A 105 9.09 -10.83 4.91
C ILE A 105 9.50 -11.46 3.59
N CYS A 106 10.28 -12.55 3.59
CA CYS A 106 10.73 -13.20 2.37
C CYS A 106 9.56 -13.71 1.52
N LEU A 107 8.52 -14.27 2.15
CA LEU A 107 7.31 -14.70 1.44
C LEU A 107 6.53 -13.51 0.87
N ALA A 108 6.39 -12.43 1.63
CA ALA A 108 5.74 -11.20 1.15
C ALA A 108 6.50 -10.59 -0.05
N LEU A 109 7.84 -10.57 -0.01
CA LEU A 109 8.67 -10.09 -1.13
C LEU A 109 8.43 -10.87 -2.43
N LEU A 110 8.02 -12.14 -2.34
CA LEU A 110 7.79 -13.03 -3.47
C LEU A 110 6.35 -12.99 -4.01
N MET A 111 5.41 -12.38 -3.29
CA MET A 111 4.05 -12.16 -3.78
C MET A 111 4.02 -10.99 -4.76
N THR A 112 3.12 -11.02 -5.74
CA THR A 112 2.81 -9.80 -6.50
C THR A 112 2.13 -8.78 -5.58
N PRO A 113 2.13 -7.47 -5.88
CA PRO A 113 1.48 -6.46 -5.04
C PRO A 113 0.03 -6.81 -4.69
N ALA A 114 -0.77 -7.17 -5.70
CA ALA A 114 -2.16 -7.59 -5.51
C ALA A 114 -2.32 -8.87 -4.67
N GLN A 115 -1.38 -9.82 -4.79
CA GLN A 115 -1.40 -11.04 -3.96
C GLN A 115 -1.07 -10.73 -2.49
N ASN A 116 -0.09 -9.85 -2.25
CA ASN A 116 0.28 -9.43 -0.90
C ASN A 116 -0.89 -8.69 -0.24
N ASP A 117 -1.50 -7.73 -0.93
CA ASP A 117 -2.66 -7.01 -0.41
C ASP A 117 -3.84 -7.96 -0.11
N ALA A 118 -4.15 -8.87 -1.03
CA ALA A 118 -5.19 -9.88 -0.79
C ALA A 118 -4.87 -10.78 0.42
N TYR A 119 -3.60 -11.15 0.62
CA TYR A 119 -3.15 -11.91 1.78
C TYR A 119 -3.27 -11.12 3.08
N GLN A 120 -2.92 -9.83 3.09
CA GLN A 120 -3.05 -8.97 4.26
C GLN A 120 -4.53 -8.73 4.62
N LEU A 121 -5.39 -8.48 3.63
CA LEU A 121 -6.84 -8.37 3.84
C LEU A 121 -7.42 -9.67 4.41
N MET A 122 -6.96 -10.83 3.95
CA MET A 122 -7.34 -12.11 4.55
C MET A 122 -6.88 -12.18 6.01
N LYS A 123 -5.63 -11.84 6.30
CA LYS A 123 -5.10 -11.91 7.66
C LYS A 123 -5.86 -10.96 8.61
N ALA A 124 -6.20 -9.77 8.14
CA ALA A 124 -6.98 -8.77 8.85
C ALA A 124 -8.42 -9.21 9.16
N THR A 125 -9.01 -10.06 8.31
CA THR A 125 -10.40 -10.53 8.42
C THR A 125 -10.51 -11.95 9.01
N LYS A 126 -9.38 -12.57 9.38
CA LYS A 126 -9.34 -13.95 9.85
C LYS A 126 -9.04 -14.00 11.34
N GLY A 127 -10.02 -14.45 12.13
CA GLY A 127 -9.82 -14.74 13.54
C GLY A 127 -10.93 -14.21 14.41
N LEU A 128 -10.63 -13.99 15.69
CA LEU A 128 -11.53 -13.29 16.60
C LEU A 128 -11.24 -11.79 16.49
N GLY A 129 -12.19 -11.06 15.92
CA GLY A 129 -12.05 -9.64 15.62
C GLY A 129 -11.51 -9.39 14.21
N THR A 130 -11.50 -8.10 13.86
CA THR A 130 -11.10 -7.60 12.55
C THR A 130 -10.02 -6.56 12.76
N ASP A 131 -8.99 -6.55 11.93
CA ASP A 131 -8.00 -5.47 11.90
C ASP A 131 -8.51 -4.36 10.95
N GLU A 132 -9.21 -3.38 11.51
CA GLU A 132 -9.78 -2.29 10.72
C GLU A 132 -8.72 -1.33 10.15
N GLU A 133 -7.55 -1.24 10.78
CA GLU A 133 -6.46 -0.38 10.33
C GLU A 133 -5.92 -0.86 8.99
N VAL A 134 -5.64 -2.16 8.87
CA VAL A 134 -5.16 -2.78 7.61
C VAL A 134 -6.22 -2.70 6.50
N LEU A 135 -7.49 -2.94 6.82
CA LEU A 135 -8.59 -2.80 5.86
C LEU A 135 -8.65 -1.37 5.30
N THR A 136 -8.60 -0.37 6.20
CA THR A 136 -8.66 1.04 5.82
C THR A 136 -7.42 1.44 5.02
N GLU A 137 -6.22 1.05 5.46
CA GLU A 137 -4.97 1.38 4.79
C GLU A 137 -4.98 0.92 3.34
N ILE A 138 -5.30 -0.35 3.09
CA ILE A 138 -5.28 -0.91 1.74
C ILE A 138 -6.39 -0.28 0.89
N LEU A 139 -7.64 -0.30 1.35
CA LEU A 139 -8.77 0.14 0.51
C LEU A 139 -8.80 1.65 0.27
N ALA A 140 -8.21 2.46 1.16
CA ALA A 140 -8.18 3.91 0.99
C ALA A 140 -7.02 4.40 0.10
N THR A 141 -5.94 3.63 -0.03
CA THR A 141 -4.71 4.07 -0.70
C THR A 141 -4.53 3.51 -2.11
N ARG A 142 -5.22 2.41 -2.44
CA ARG A 142 -5.11 1.76 -3.75
C ARG A 142 -5.93 2.48 -4.82
N THR A 143 -5.41 2.45 -6.04
CA THR A 143 -6.08 2.95 -7.25
C THR A 143 -7.21 2.03 -7.69
N ASN A 144 -8.10 2.51 -8.57
CA ASN A 144 -9.21 1.69 -9.07
C ASN A 144 -8.71 0.41 -9.76
N GLN A 145 -7.62 0.50 -10.54
CA GLN A 145 -7.01 -0.66 -11.20
C GLN A 145 -6.48 -1.67 -10.17
N GLU A 146 -5.69 -1.23 -9.20
CA GLU A 146 -5.14 -2.10 -8.15
C GLU A 146 -6.25 -2.78 -7.35
N ILE A 147 -7.35 -2.08 -7.04
CA ILE A 147 -8.52 -2.67 -6.37
C ILE A 147 -9.11 -3.84 -7.18
N GLN A 148 -9.21 -3.73 -8.50
CA GLN A 148 -9.69 -4.85 -9.33
C GLN A 148 -8.72 -6.03 -9.31
N GLU A 149 -7.41 -5.76 -9.34
CA GLU A 149 -6.37 -6.80 -9.26
C GLU A 149 -6.39 -7.50 -7.90
N ILE A 150 -6.58 -6.77 -6.80
CA ILE A 150 -6.73 -7.30 -5.44
C ILE A 150 -7.96 -8.22 -5.37
N LYS A 151 -9.12 -7.79 -5.88
CA LYS A 151 -10.34 -8.60 -5.91
C LYS A 151 -10.11 -9.92 -6.65
N LYS A 152 -9.46 -9.86 -7.81
CA LYS A 152 -9.10 -11.04 -8.60
C LYS A 152 -8.14 -11.96 -7.83
N ALA A 153 -7.08 -11.42 -7.24
CA ALA A 153 -6.10 -12.18 -6.47
C ALA A 153 -6.72 -12.85 -5.23
N PHE A 154 -7.58 -12.13 -4.51
CA PHE A 154 -8.30 -12.63 -3.34
C PHE A 154 -9.21 -13.83 -3.70
N LYS A 155 -9.96 -13.71 -4.79
CA LYS A 155 -10.86 -14.76 -5.29
C LYS A 155 -10.11 -15.97 -5.86
N GLN A 156 -9.09 -15.75 -6.68
CA GLN A 156 -8.34 -16.83 -7.35
C GLN A 156 -7.46 -17.60 -6.37
N GLY A 157 -6.92 -16.92 -5.36
CA GLY A 157 -6.03 -17.51 -4.37
C GLY A 157 -6.75 -17.81 -3.06
N VAL A 158 -6.52 -16.91 -2.10
CA VAL A 158 -6.41 -17.17 -0.67
C VAL A 158 -7.67 -17.77 -0.03
N TYR A 159 -8.87 -17.33 -0.43
CA TYR A 159 -10.12 -17.74 0.23
C TYR A 159 -11.18 -18.36 -0.68
N LYS A 160 -11.05 -18.25 -2.01
CA LYS A 160 -12.12 -18.64 -2.96
C LYS A 160 -13.49 -18.04 -2.60
N LYS A 161 -13.49 -16.90 -1.93
CA LYS A 161 -14.67 -16.10 -1.56
C LYS A 161 -14.53 -14.72 -2.19
N GLU A 162 -15.67 -14.06 -2.41
CA GLU A 162 -15.68 -12.66 -2.82
C GLU A 162 -15.25 -11.77 -1.64
N LEU A 163 -14.38 -10.80 -1.91
CA LEU A 163 -13.88 -9.87 -0.90
C LEU A 163 -15.02 -8.99 -0.35
N GLU A 164 -16.00 -8.63 -1.18
CA GLU A 164 -17.21 -7.93 -0.76
C GLU A 164 -17.95 -8.66 0.37
N GLU A 165 -18.11 -9.97 0.23
CA GLU A 165 -18.88 -10.78 1.19
C GLU A 165 -18.13 -10.93 2.51
N VAL A 166 -16.80 -11.02 2.47
CA VAL A 166 -15.97 -11.02 3.67
C VAL A 166 -16.08 -9.68 4.40
N ILE A 167 -16.00 -8.55 3.70
CA ILE A 167 -16.11 -7.23 4.35
C ILE A 167 -17.50 -7.04 4.97
N LYS A 168 -18.56 -7.52 4.32
CA LYS A 168 -19.92 -7.48 4.88
C LYS A 168 -20.09 -8.34 6.14
N SER A 169 -19.37 -9.47 6.25
CA SER A 169 -19.44 -10.32 7.45
C SER A 169 -18.62 -9.78 8.61
N GLU A 170 -17.46 -9.18 8.31
CA GLU A 170 -16.50 -8.75 9.33
C GLU A 170 -16.68 -7.31 9.83
N THR A 171 -17.54 -6.52 9.18
CA THR A 171 -17.76 -5.11 9.54
C THR A 171 -19.24 -4.76 9.62
N SER A 172 -19.59 -3.64 10.28
CA SER A 172 -20.98 -3.19 10.37
C SER A 172 -21.18 -1.68 10.18
N GLY A 173 -22.43 -1.29 9.94
CA GLY A 173 -22.86 0.10 9.93
C GLY A 173 -22.33 0.93 8.76
N ASN A 174 -22.00 2.19 9.03
CA ASN A 174 -21.51 3.12 8.00
C ASN A 174 -20.09 2.77 7.54
N TYR A 175 -19.30 2.11 8.39
CA TYR A 175 -17.94 1.70 8.06
C TYR A 175 -17.94 0.71 6.89
N THR A 176 -18.78 -0.34 6.96
CA THR A 176 -18.98 -1.30 5.85
C THR A 176 -19.35 -0.60 4.55
N LYS A 177 -20.28 0.36 4.60
CA LYS A 177 -20.73 1.09 3.40
C LYS A 177 -19.57 1.84 2.73
N ILE A 178 -18.73 2.49 3.52
CA ILE A 178 -17.56 3.22 3.01
C ILE A 178 -16.55 2.24 2.41
N LEU A 179 -16.26 1.12 3.09
CA LEU A 179 -15.32 0.12 2.56
C LEU A 179 -15.81 -0.52 1.25
N LEU A 180 -17.10 -0.82 1.14
CA LEU A 180 -17.69 -1.35 -0.09
C LEU A 180 -17.66 -0.33 -1.23
N GLU A 181 -17.85 0.96 -0.94
CA GLU A 181 -17.71 2.02 -1.94
C GLU A 181 -16.26 2.13 -2.43
N LEU A 182 -15.28 2.10 -1.53
CA LEU A 182 -13.86 2.08 -1.90
C LEU A 182 -13.51 0.84 -2.73
N LEU A 183 -14.00 -0.34 -2.32
CA LEU A 183 -13.79 -1.61 -3.00
C LEU A 183 -14.44 -1.68 -4.40
N SER A 184 -15.45 -0.85 -4.67
CA SER A 184 -16.05 -0.78 -6.00
C SER A 184 -15.04 -0.35 -7.07
N GLY A 185 -14.03 0.46 -6.68
CA GLY A 185 -13.05 1.03 -7.61
C GLY A 185 -13.69 1.94 -8.66
N GLY A 186 -14.80 2.60 -8.32
CA GLY A 186 -15.57 3.47 -9.22
C GLY A 186 -15.24 4.96 -9.13
N ARG A 187 -14.07 5.34 -8.59
CA ARG A 187 -13.71 6.77 -8.42
C ARG A 187 -13.50 7.42 -9.79
N ASP A 188 -14.00 8.65 -9.95
CA ASP A 188 -13.70 9.46 -11.14
C ASP A 188 -12.20 9.78 -11.23
N GLU A 189 -11.58 9.39 -12.33
CA GLU A 189 -10.16 9.62 -12.65
C GLU A 189 -9.98 10.76 -13.67
N SER A 190 -11.06 11.45 -14.04
CA SER A 190 -11.00 12.63 -14.90
C SER A 190 -10.11 13.72 -14.31
N THR A 191 -9.30 14.33 -15.15
CA THR A 191 -8.45 15.48 -14.79
C THR A 191 -9.16 16.83 -14.94
N ARG A 192 -10.40 16.84 -15.43
CA ARG A 192 -11.20 18.05 -15.62
C ARG A 192 -11.86 18.45 -14.32
N VAL A 193 -11.63 19.67 -13.87
CA VAL A 193 -12.22 20.22 -12.65
C VAL A 193 -13.46 21.04 -12.99
N ASP A 194 -14.60 20.71 -12.38
CA ASP A 194 -15.83 21.50 -12.44
C ASP A 194 -15.94 22.38 -11.17
N ASN A 195 -15.72 23.69 -11.34
CA ASN A 195 -15.71 24.65 -10.23
C ASN A 195 -17.09 24.82 -9.55
N ASP A 196 -18.19 24.58 -10.27
CA ASP A 196 -19.54 24.66 -9.72
C ASP A 196 -19.82 23.47 -8.81
N LEU A 197 -19.39 22.26 -9.21
CA LEU A 197 -19.45 21.07 -8.37
C LEU A 197 -18.57 21.21 -7.13
N VAL A 198 -17.34 21.71 -7.27
CA VAL A 198 -16.43 21.99 -6.14
C VAL A 198 -17.09 22.93 -5.13
N SER A 199 -17.72 24.00 -5.60
CA SER A 199 -18.42 24.97 -4.74
C SER A 199 -19.63 24.36 -4.02
N LYS A 200 -20.37 23.46 -4.67
CA LYS A 200 -21.48 22.72 -4.05
C LYS A 200 -20.96 21.76 -2.98
N ASP A 201 -19.93 20.98 -3.29
CA ASP A 201 -19.33 20.02 -2.36
C ASP A 201 -18.74 20.70 -1.12
N ALA A 202 -18.10 21.86 -1.28
CA ALA A 202 -17.58 22.65 -0.16
C ALA A 202 -18.69 23.12 0.79
N LYS A 203 -19.83 23.58 0.25
CA LYS A 203 -21.00 24.02 1.05
C LYS A 203 -21.66 22.87 1.82
N VAL A 204 -21.76 21.69 1.20
CA VAL A 204 -22.30 20.49 1.88
C VAL A 204 -21.40 20.07 3.04
N LYS A 205 -20.08 20.16 2.87
CA LYS A 205 -19.11 19.88 3.95
C LYS A 205 -19.18 20.91 5.08
N SER A 206 -19.34 22.21 4.77
CA SER A 206 -19.40 23.27 5.79
C SER A 206 -20.65 23.22 6.68
N HIS A 207 -21.77 22.67 6.19
CA HIS A 207 -22.99 22.49 7.00
C HIS A 207 -22.96 21.21 7.84
N LYS A 208 -22.04 20.27 7.57
CA LYS A 208 -21.82 19.04 8.34
C LYS A 208 -20.56 19.17 9.22
N GLN A 209 -20.47 20.20 10.08
CA GLN A 209 -19.30 20.46 10.95
C GLN A 209 -19.00 19.38 12.02
N ASN A 210 -19.52 18.16 11.90
CA ASN A 210 -19.14 17.01 12.72
C ASN A 210 -18.55 15.84 11.90
N LEU A 211 -17.82 16.13 10.81
CA LEU A 211 -17.03 15.13 10.10
C LEU A 211 -15.55 15.52 10.06
N LYS A 212 -14.86 15.31 11.20
CA LYS A 212 -13.39 15.35 11.28
C LYS A 212 -12.69 14.29 10.39
N LEU A 213 -13.41 13.28 9.89
CA LEU A 213 -12.81 12.18 9.11
C LEU A 213 -12.57 12.50 7.63
N PHE A 214 -13.38 13.36 7.00
CA PHE A 214 -13.42 13.39 5.52
C PHE A 214 -12.35 14.29 4.88
N TYR A 215 -11.75 15.20 5.63
CA TYR A 215 -10.74 16.14 5.09
C TYR A 215 -9.31 15.57 5.12
N PHE A 216 -9.08 14.49 5.88
CA PHE A 216 -7.75 13.87 5.98
C PHE A 216 -7.44 12.96 4.78
N MET A 217 -8.46 12.37 4.15
CA MET A 217 -8.29 11.39 3.05
C MET A 217 -8.02 12.01 1.67
N LEU A 218 -8.30 13.31 1.46
CA LEU A 218 -8.26 13.91 0.11
C LEU A 218 -7.10 14.89 -0.13
N SER A 219 -6.26 15.20 0.87
CA SER A 219 -5.21 16.24 0.71
C SER A 219 -3.76 15.79 0.89
N THR A 220 -3.49 14.54 1.27
CA THR A 220 -2.10 14.13 1.52
C THR A 220 -1.79 12.75 0.96
N ASN A 221 -0.92 12.71 -0.05
CA ASN A 221 -0.07 11.54 -0.38
C ASN A 221 0.98 11.25 0.72
N TYR A 222 0.71 11.63 1.97
CA TYR A 222 1.57 11.40 3.13
C TYR A 222 0.68 11.31 4.38
N VAL A 223 0.49 10.09 4.85
CA VAL A 223 -0.22 9.79 6.10
C VAL A 223 0.63 10.27 7.27
N ARG A 224 0.22 11.34 7.96
CA ARG A 224 0.75 11.72 9.27
C ARG A 224 -0.40 11.86 10.27
N ILE A 225 -0.64 10.77 11.00
CA ILE A 225 -1.72 10.59 11.97
C ILE A 225 -1.52 11.57 13.14
N TYR A 226 -2.54 12.35 13.47
CA TYR A 226 -2.67 12.97 14.79
C TYR A 226 -3.97 12.45 15.42
N PHE A 227 -3.84 11.68 16.49
CA PHE A 227 -4.93 11.39 17.43
C PHE A 227 -5.04 12.56 18.40
N GLU A 228 -6.24 13.14 18.52
CA GLU A 228 -6.54 14.08 19.60
C GLU A 228 -7.97 13.84 20.11
N ASN A 229 -8.08 12.92 21.08
CA ASN A 229 -8.78 13.15 22.35
C ASN A 229 -8.92 11.84 23.16
N SER A 230 -7.91 11.55 23.97
CA SER A 230 -8.10 10.87 25.25
C SER A 230 -7.15 11.52 26.25
N SER A 231 -7.75 12.21 27.22
CA SER A 231 -7.08 12.81 28.36
C SER A 231 -6.50 11.72 29.26
N LEU A 232 -5.32 11.21 28.93
CA LEU A 232 -4.46 10.45 29.84
C LEU A 232 -3.00 10.85 29.57
N THR A 233 -2.43 11.61 30.49
CA THR A 233 -1.00 11.91 30.54
C THR A 233 -0.22 10.65 30.92
N VAL A 234 0.61 10.14 30.00
CA VAL A 234 1.74 9.28 30.33
C VAL A 234 2.98 9.77 29.56
N PRO A 235 4.15 9.81 30.23
CA PRO A 235 5.31 10.56 29.76
C PRO A 235 5.99 9.90 28.57
N ILE A 236 6.50 10.77 27.69
CA ILE A 236 7.33 10.45 26.53
C ILE A 236 8.71 9.99 27.03
N CYS A 237 8.99 8.69 27.03
CA CYS A 237 10.35 8.19 26.93
C CYS A 237 10.37 6.69 26.53
N GLY A 238 11.00 6.42 25.38
CA GLY A 238 11.56 5.12 25.03
C GLY A 238 10.58 4.05 24.55
N ILE A 239 10.68 3.68 23.26
CA ILE A 239 11.10 2.35 22.79
C ILE A 239 11.02 2.31 21.25
N TRP A 240 12.22 2.39 20.68
CA TRP A 240 12.72 1.83 19.41
C TRP A 240 12.45 2.51 18.04
N PRO A 241 13.56 2.90 17.34
CA PRO A 241 13.59 3.34 15.96
C PRO A 241 13.74 2.14 14.98
N ASN A 242 13.46 2.37 13.70
CA ASN A 242 13.60 1.46 12.56
C ASN A 242 12.42 0.52 12.27
N ILE A 243 11.38 1.07 11.64
CA ILE A 243 10.66 0.33 10.61
C ILE A 243 10.81 1.16 9.33
N MET A 244 11.67 0.68 8.43
CA MET A 244 11.77 1.22 7.07
C MET A 244 10.42 1.02 6.39
N CYS A 245 9.84 2.11 5.87
CA CYS A 245 8.82 2.05 4.84
C CYS A 245 9.43 1.40 3.60
N VAL A 246 9.31 0.08 3.47
CA VAL A 246 9.60 -0.62 2.22
C VAL A 246 8.28 -0.67 1.44
N ASN A 247 8.01 0.39 0.70
CA ASN A 247 6.99 0.39 -0.34
C ASN A 247 7.53 -0.46 -1.49
N ILE A 248 7.05 -1.70 -1.60
CA ILE A 248 7.41 -2.63 -2.67
C ILE A 248 6.32 -2.52 -3.72
N MET A 249 6.62 -1.79 -4.80
CA MET A 249 5.97 -2.00 -6.11
C MET A 249 6.52 -3.28 -6.75
#